data_AF-A0A536NTP5-F1
#
_entry.id   AF-A0A536NTP5-F1
#
_cell.length_a   1.000
_cell.length_b   1.000
_cell.length_c   1.000
_cell.angle_alpha   90.00
_cell.angle_beta   90.00
_cell.angle_gamma   90.00
#
_symmetry.space_group_name_H-M   'P 1'
#
loop_
_entity.id
_entity.type
_entity.pdbx_description
1 polymer ?
#
loop_
_entity_poly.entity_id
_entity_poly.type
_entity_poly.pdbx_seq_one_letter_code
_entity_poly.pdbx_strand_id
1 'polypeptide(L)'
;MPGGGSGPPADPEGDDGARLAAIAAASDAFIDAVPDVEALLAIVAEQISRTTGDFCSVVLLSPDGTTIEPVAAYHPDPELVRDASSLLGTTIELAASGPWKTVLGERRTLVIEIDPDHLPENIAPHQARHIQKWRMRQAAMIPMVAQDRVVGGLNLNRLEGSAPLGKADVELLEGLATRAARAIATAQQMRDQKLTASELEKKVAERTRELTAANQFLDSVIENIPNMIFVKDAKDLRFVRFNAAGEELLGFAREQLIGKNDFDFFPAAEAESFTAADRETLQGRRLLDIPEETIQTHAKGTRILHTRKIPILDAAGEPAFLLGISEDITEDRQAQEALARAQQEAMRANRAKSE
;
A
#
# COMPACT_ATOMS: atom_id res chain seq x y z
N MET A 1 -6.18 10.05 82.92
CA MET A 1 -4.88 9.96 82.25
C MET A 1 -4.20 8.67 82.67
N PRO A 2 -3.50 7.93 81.79
CA PRO A 2 -3.32 8.09 80.33
C PRO A 2 -3.73 6.79 79.58
N GLY A 3 -3.74 6.68 78.25
CA GLY A 3 -3.42 7.59 77.15
C GLY A 3 -3.79 6.88 75.85
N GLY A 4 -4.63 7.53 75.03
CA GLY A 4 -4.91 7.09 73.66
C GLY A 4 -3.73 7.50 72.78
N GLY A 5 -3.03 6.52 72.22
CA GLY A 5 -2.02 6.74 71.20
C GLY A 5 -2.67 6.83 69.83
N SER A 6 -2.94 8.05 69.37
CA SER A 6 -3.07 8.33 67.94
C SER A 6 -1.69 8.16 67.31
N GLY A 7 -1.54 7.15 66.45
CA GLY A 7 -0.36 7.02 65.59
C GLY A 7 -0.20 8.27 64.71
N PRO A 8 1.04 8.63 64.32
CA PRO A 8 1.27 9.82 63.50
C PRO A 8 0.56 9.67 62.14
N PRO A 9 0.06 10.76 61.55
CA PRO A 9 -0.44 10.71 60.18
C PRO A 9 0.70 10.32 59.23
N ALA A 10 0.39 9.48 58.25
CA ALA A 10 1.33 9.11 57.19
C ALA A 10 1.83 10.37 56.47
N ASP A 11 3.12 10.41 56.18
CA ASP A 11 3.84 11.57 55.66
C ASP A 11 3.53 11.79 54.17
N PRO A 12 2.81 12.86 53.78
CA PRO A 12 2.34 13.05 52.40
C PRO A 12 3.47 13.34 51.39
N GLU A 13 4.64 13.80 51.83
CA GLU A 13 5.77 14.12 50.95
C GLU A 13 6.52 12.88 50.42
N GLY A 14 6.45 11.75 51.15
CA GLY A 14 7.06 10.49 50.72
C GLY A 14 6.28 9.77 49.61
N ASP A 15 4.96 9.94 49.59
CA ASP A 15 4.05 9.33 48.62
C ASP A 15 4.16 10.02 47.23
N ASP A 16 4.30 11.34 47.19
CA ASP A 16 4.47 12.11 45.94
C ASP A 16 5.77 11.80 45.18
N GLY A 17 6.87 11.51 45.89
CA GLY A 17 8.14 11.08 45.27
C GLY A 17 8.06 9.71 44.60
N ALA A 18 7.38 8.75 45.25
CA ALA A 18 7.15 7.42 44.70
C ALA A 18 6.20 7.47 43.48
N ARG A 19 5.18 8.34 43.52
CA ARG A 19 4.26 8.60 42.40
C ARG A 19 4.98 9.22 41.20
N LEU A 20 5.83 10.23 41.40
CA LEU A 20 6.61 10.83 40.31
C LEU A 20 7.61 9.84 39.68
N ALA A 21 8.24 8.98 40.48
CA ALA A 21 9.12 7.93 39.99
C ALA A 21 8.38 6.89 39.14
N ALA A 22 7.15 6.53 39.53
CA ALA A 22 6.28 5.63 38.77
C ALA A 22 5.86 6.22 37.41
N ILE A 23 5.48 7.51 37.41
CA ILE A 23 5.18 8.26 36.18
C ILE A 23 6.39 8.23 35.24
N ALA A 24 7.59 8.46 35.76
CA ALA A 24 8.82 8.50 34.97
C ALA A 24 9.19 7.10 34.44
N ALA A 25 9.21 6.07 35.30
CA ALA A 25 9.53 4.69 34.91
C ALA A 25 8.52 4.12 33.90
N ALA A 26 7.23 4.40 34.08
CA ALA A 26 6.22 4.07 33.07
C ALA A 26 6.44 4.86 31.78
N SER A 27 6.82 6.15 31.85
CA SER A 27 7.14 6.96 30.66
C SER A 27 8.29 6.41 29.84
N ASP A 28 9.36 5.96 30.49
CA ASP A 28 10.53 5.39 29.82
C ASP A 28 10.17 4.08 29.12
N ALA A 29 9.34 3.23 29.74
CA ALA A 29 8.84 2.01 29.13
C ALA A 29 7.99 2.26 27.85
N PHE A 30 7.29 3.40 27.77
CA PHE A 30 6.48 3.78 26.60
C PHE A 30 7.28 4.27 25.39
N ILE A 31 8.51 4.76 25.60
CA ILE A 31 9.34 5.31 24.51
C ILE A 31 10.03 4.18 23.72
N ASP A 32 10.38 3.07 24.39
CA ASP A 32 11.20 2.00 23.81
C ASP A 32 10.39 0.81 23.22
N ALA A 33 9.13 0.62 23.61
CA ALA A 33 8.33 -0.55 23.23
C ALA A 33 7.31 -0.25 22.12
N VAL A 34 7.80 -0.16 20.88
CA VAL A 34 6.96 -0.13 19.67
C VAL A 34 6.70 -1.51 19.03
N PRO A 35 7.55 -2.58 19.19
CA PRO A 35 7.29 -3.84 18.51
C PRO A 35 6.19 -4.73 19.11
N ASP A 36 5.92 -4.64 20.42
CA ASP A 36 5.01 -5.56 21.14
C ASP A 36 4.11 -4.80 22.11
N VAL A 37 2.87 -4.56 21.67
CA VAL A 37 1.85 -3.83 22.43
C VAL A 37 1.42 -4.60 23.66
N GLU A 38 1.37 -5.93 23.63
CA GLU A 38 0.97 -6.75 24.78
C GLU A 38 2.03 -6.71 25.87
N ALA A 39 3.31 -6.87 25.49
CA ALA A 39 4.43 -6.72 26.42
C ALA A 39 4.47 -5.32 27.05
N LEU A 40 4.23 -4.27 26.25
CA LEU A 40 4.13 -2.90 26.76
C LEU A 40 3.02 -2.79 27.82
N LEU A 41 1.82 -3.30 27.55
CA LEU A 41 0.70 -3.18 28.48
C LEU A 41 0.91 -4.00 29.76
N ALA A 42 1.62 -5.12 29.68
CA ALA A 42 2.06 -5.88 30.85
C ALA A 42 3.00 -5.05 31.74
N ILE A 43 3.99 -4.37 31.14
CA ILE A 43 4.91 -3.48 31.88
C ILE A 43 4.14 -2.34 32.55
N VAL A 44 3.14 -1.77 31.86
CA VAL A 44 2.30 -0.69 32.40
C VAL A 44 1.49 -1.17 33.59
N ALA A 45 0.83 -2.32 33.47
CA ALA A 45 0.07 -2.91 34.57
C ALA A 45 0.98 -3.18 35.77
N GLU A 46 2.18 -3.71 35.53
CA GLU A 46 3.17 -3.98 36.58
C GLU A 46 3.64 -2.69 37.27
N GLN A 47 4.03 -1.66 36.53
CA GLN A 47 4.51 -0.40 37.09
C GLN A 47 3.44 0.26 37.97
N ILE A 48 2.21 0.38 37.47
CA ILE A 48 1.10 0.98 38.22
C ILE A 48 0.84 0.22 39.50
N SER A 49 0.79 -1.11 39.40
CA SER A 49 0.49 -1.97 40.53
C SER A 49 1.61 -1.98 41.58
N ARG A 50 2.88 -1.94 41.18
CA ARG A 50 4.01 -1.82 42.11
C ARG A 50 4.04 -0.49 42.86
N THR A 51 3.61 0.59 42.21
CA THR A 51 3.55 1.91 42.83
C THR A 51 2.36 2.06 43.78
N THR A 52 1.21 1.55 43.39
CA THR A 52 -0.03 1.69 44.17
C THR A 52 -0.19 0.61 45.23
N GLY A 53 0.47 -0.54 45.06
CA GLY A 53 0.28 -1.74 45.88
C GLY A 53 -1.02 -2.50 45.57
N ASP A 54 -1.74 -2.11 44.51
CA ASP A 54 -3.08 -2.58 44.19
C ASP A 54 -3.13 -3.37 42.88
N PHE A 55 -4.24 -4.05 42.60
CA PHE A 55 -4.36 -4.90 41.42
C PHE A 55 -4.64 -4.04 40.19
N CYS A 56 -3.79 -4.11 39.18
CA CYS A 56 -3.95 -3.36 37.93
C CYS A 56 -4.22 -4.31 36.77
N SER A 57 -5.19 -3.97 35.91
CA SER A 57 -5.43 -4.68 34.65
C SER A 57 -5.71 -3.73 33.51
N VAL A 58 -5.36 -4.14 32.30
CA VAL A 58 -5.59 -3.41 31.07
C VAL A 58 -6.53 -4.22 30.17
N VAL A 59 -7.56 -3.56 29.65
CA VAL A 59 -8.46 -4.11 28.65
C VAL A 59 -8.28 -3.38 27.33
N LEU A 60 -8.24 -4.11 26.22
CA LEU A 60 -8.26 -3.53 24.88
C LEU A 60 -9.66 -3.61 24.29
N LEU A 61 -10.04 -2.56 23.56
CA LEU A 61 -11.27 -2.52 22.77
C LEU A 61 -10.99 -3.08 21.37
N SER A 62 -11.86 -3.95 20.88
CA SER A 62 -11.77 -4.46 19.51
C SER A 62 -11.84 -3.32 18.47
N PRO A 63 -11.25 -3.49 17.27
CA PRO A 63 -11.31 -2.47 16.22
C PRO A 63 -12.73 -2.07 15.79
N ASP A 64 -13.69 -2.99 15.90
CA ASP A 64 -15.12 -2.73 15.62
C ASP A 64 -15.87 -2.08 16.80
N GLY A 65 -15.23 -1.93 17.95
CA GLY A 65 -15.79 -1.29 19.15
C GLY A 65 -16.84 -2.14 19.89
N THR A 66 -16.97 -3.43 19.58
CA THR A 66 -18.05 -4.27 20.11
C THR A 66 -17.64 -5.12 21.31
N THR A 67 -16.35 -5.43 21.47
CA THR A 67 -15.86 -6.30 22.53
C THR A 67 -14.64 -5.71 23.22
N ILE A 68 -14.42 -6.12 24.46
CA ILE A 68 -13.22 -5.82 25.23
C ILE A 68 -12.52 -7.12 25.61
N GLU A 69 -11.20 -7.06 25.71
CA GLU A 69 -10.38 -8.20 26.08
C GLU A 69 -9.34 -7.77 27.13
N PRO A 70 -9.30 -8.40 28.31
CA PRO A 70 -8.22 -8.20 29.26
C PRO A 70 -6.92 -8.81 28.71
N VAL A 71 -5.93 -7.96 28.44
CA VAL A 71 -4.66 -8.38 27.81
C VAL A 71 -3.48 -8.36 28.77
N ALA A 72 -3.59 -7.61 29.87
CA ALA A 72 -2.57 -7.55 30.89
C ALA A 72 -3.20 -7.39 32.27
N ALA A 73 -2.60 -8.03 33.28
CA ALA A 73 -2.96 -7.87 34.67
C ALA A 73 -1.74 -8.14 35.56
N TYR A 74 -1.63 -7.39 36.66
CA TYR A 74 -0.53 -7.54 37.61
C TYR A 74 -0.96 -7.18 39.04
N HIS A 75 -0.33 -7.87 40.00
CA HIS A 75 -0.33 -7.56 41.42
C HIS A 75 1.01 -8.02 42.05
N PRO A 76 1.56 -7.36 43.09
CA PRO A 76 2.80 -7.80 43.72
C PRO A 76 2.71 -9.19 44.37
N ASP A 77 1.50 -9.57 44.82
CA ASP A 77 1.19 -10.94 45.27
C ASP A 77 1.00 -11.90 44.08
N PRO A 78 1.87 -12.92 43.93
CA PRO A 78 1.79 -13.87 42.83
C PRO A 78 0.55 -14.78 42.87
N GLU A 79 -0.11 -14.96 44.03
CA GLU A 79 -1.35 -15.74 44.10
C GLU A 79 -2.50 -15.01 43.40
N LEU A 80 -2.59 -13.69 43.58
CA LEU A 80 -3.56 -12.82 42.92
C LEU A 80 -3.37 -12.81 41.40
N VAL A 81 -2.13 -12.76 40.92
CA VAL A 81 -1.82 -12.86 39.48
C VAL A 81 -2.21 -14.22 38.91
N ARG A 82 -1.94 -15.32 39.64
CA ARG A 82 -2.32 -16.67 39.20
C ARG A 82 -3.83 -16.83 39.09
N ASP A 83 -4.60 -16.32 40.04
CA ASP A 83 -6.05 -16.31 39.97
C ASP A 83 -6.56 -15.49 38.76
N ALA A 84 -5.98 -14.31 38.57
CA ALA A 84 -6.35 -13.38 37.49
C ALA A 84 -6.00 -13.91 36.09
N SER A 85 -5.07 -14.85 35.97
CA SER A 85 -4.69 -15.44 34.67
C SER A 85 -5.87 -16.03 33.90
N SER A 86 -6.90 -16.51 34.62
CA SER A 86 -8.13 -17.03 34.02
C SER A 86 -9.01 -15.98 33.35
N LEU A 87 -8.77 -14.69 33.63
CA LEU A 87 -9.49 -13.56 33.04
C LEU A 87 -8.80 -13.02 31.78
N LEU A 88 -7.50 -13.27 31.63
CA LEU A 88 -6.72 -12.80 30.48
C LEU A 88 -7.12 -13.56 29.22
N GLY A 89 -7.22 -12.84 28.10
CA GLY A 89 -7.60 -13.39 26.80
C GLY A 89 -9.08 -13.76 26.66
N THR A 90 -9.92 -13.46 27.67
CA THR A 90 -11.36 -13.70 27.57
C THR A 90 -12.05 -12.49 26.96
N THR A 91 -12.53 -12.64 25.72
CA THR A 91 -13.32 -11.61 25.05
C THR A 91 -14.70 -11.44 25.69
N ILE A 92 -15.08 -10.19 25.98
CA ILE A 92 -16.34 -9.82 26.62
C ILE A 92 -17.06 -8.82 25.72
N GLU A 93 -18.36 -9.03 25.46
CA GLU A 93 -19.17 -8.04 24.75
C GLU A 93 -19.25 -6.74 25.55
N LEU A 94 -18.93 -5.61 24.92
CA LEU A 94 -18.94 -4.30 25.57
C LEU A 94 -20.34 -3.97 26.12
N ALA A 95 -21.40 -4.37 25.43
CA ALA A 95 -22.78 -4.16 25.88
C ALA A 95 -23.10 -4.89 27.21
N ALA A 96 -22.41 -5.99 27.51
CA ALA A 96 -22.59 -6.82 28.70
C ALA A 96 -21.44 -6.64 29.73
N SER A 97 -20.51 -5.71 29.49
CA SER A 97 -19.29 -5.52 30.28
C SER A 97 -19.47 -4.72 31.59
N GLY A 98 -20.71 -4.51 32.01
CA GLY A 98 -21.03 -3.74 33.21
C GLY A 98 -20.55 -2.28 33.10
N PRO A 99 -19.78 -1.76 34.09
CA PRO A 99 -19.35 -0.36 34.08
C PRO A 99 -18.47 0.02 32.88
N TRP A 100 -17.77 -0.94 32.25
CA TRP A 100 -16.93 -0.69 31.08
C TRP A 100 -17.70 -0.08 29.91
N LYS A 101 -18.97 -0.44 29.73
CA LYS A 101 -19.85 0.16 28.72
C LYS A 101 -19.91 1.67 28.86
N THR A 102 -20.09 2.16 30.09
CA THR A 102 -20.18 3.59 30.39
C THR A 102 -18.80 4.25 30.29
N VAL A 103 -17.77 3.63 30.86
CA VAL A 103 -16.39 4.18 30.85
C VAL A 103 -15.90 4.41 29.42
N LEU A 104 -16.04 3.41 28.55
CA LEU A 104 -15.57 3.48 27.18
C LEU A 104 -16.54 4.24 26.26
N GLY A 105 -17.85 4.11 26.48
CA GLY A 105 -18.87 4.79 25.68
C GLY A 105 -18.93 6.30 25.93
N GLU A 106 -18.86 6.73 27.19
CA GLU A 106 -18.88 8.14 27.58
C GLU A 106 -17.48 8.75 27.70
N ARG A 107 -16.42 7.94 27.57
CA ARG A 107 -15.02 8.36 27.73
C ARG A 107 -14.77 9.02 29.08
N ARG A 108 -15.36 8.46 30.13
CA ARG A 108 -15.34 9.03 31.48
C ARG A 108 -14.75 8.05 32.48
N THR A 109 -13.81 8.54 33.28
CA THR A 109 -13.31 7.81 34.45
C THR A 109 -14.43 7.56 35.45
N LEU A 110 -14.50 6.34 35.98
CA LEU A 110 -15.40 5.96 37.06
C LEU A 110 -14.59 5.39 38.23
N VAL A 111 -14.87 5.88 39.43
CA VAL A 111 -14.41 5.30 40.68
C VAL A 111 -15.63 4.76 41.41
N ILE A 112 -15.62 3.46 41.69
CA ILE A 112 -16.73 2.73 42.28
C ILE A 112 -16.31 2.26 43.67
N GLU A 113 -17.10 2.59 44.67
CA GLU A 113 -16.96 2.00 46.01
C GLU A 113 -17.64 0.63 46.05
N ILE A 114 -16.97 -0.33 46.69
CA ILE A 114 -17.37 -1.72 46.71
C ILE A 114 -17.40 -2.19 48.16
N ASP A 115 -18.56 -2.71 48.59
CA ASP A 115 -18.66 -3.50 49.81
C ASP A 115 -18.61 -4.98 49.44
N PRO A 116 -17.49 -5.69 49.69
CA PRO A 116 -17.35 -7.10 49.36
C PRO A 116 -18.36 -7.98 50.11
N ASP A 117 -18.89 -7.51 51.24
CA ASP A 117 -19.86 -8.25 52.05
C ASP A 117 -21.31 -8.03 51.57
N HIS A 118 -21.58 -6.96 50.81
CA HIS A 118 -22.92 -6.59 50.33
C HIS A 118 -22.90 -6.19 48.85
N LEU A 119 -22.86 -7.19 47.97
CA LEU A 119 -22.85 -6.97 46.51
C LEU A 119 -24.26 -6.79 45.92
N PRO A 120 -24.41 -5.98 44.85
CA PRO A 120 -25.67 -5.84 44.12
C PRO A 120 -26.16 -7.18 43.54
N GLU A 121 -27.47 -7.39 43.47
CA GLU A 121 -28.08 -8.63 42.97
C GLU A 121 -27.76 -8.94 41.49
N ASN A 122 -27.41 -7.92 40.70
CA ASN A 122 -27.17 -8.01 39.26
C ASN A 122 -25.70 -8.22 38.88
N ILE A 123 -24.81 -8.49 39.83
CA ILE A 123 -23.39 -8.71 39.54
C ILE A 123 -23.15 -10.12 38.97
N ALA A 124 -22.22 -10.25 38.02
CA ALA A 124 -21.92 -11.54 37.43
C ALA A 124 -21.27 -12.48 38.49
N PRO A 125 -21.65 -13.77 38.58
CA PRO A 125 -21.14 -14.67 39.63
C PRO A 125 -19.61 -14.80 39.68
N HIS A 126 -18.95 -14.78 38.51
CA HIS A 126 -17.50 -14.81 38.44
C HIS A 126 -16.86 -13.50 38.95
N GLN A 127 -17.52 -12.36 38.77
CA GLN A 127 -17.06 -11.06 39.27
C GLN A 127 -17.25 -10.95 40.78
N ALA A 128 -18.41 -11.38 41.30
CA ALA A 128 -18.68 -11.45 42.75
C ALA A 128 -17.61 -12.28 43.49
N ARG A 129 -17.26 -13.44 42.92
CA ARG A 129 -16.21 -14.31 43.48
C ARG A 129 -14.88 -13.60 43.61
N HIS A 130 -14.45 -12.85 42.60
CA HIS A 130 -13.18 -12.09 42.65
C HIS A 130 -13.24 -10.94 43.65
N ILE A 131 -14.35 -10.18 43.68
CA ILE A 131 -14.52 -9.07 44.63
C ILE A 131 -14.44 -9.56 46.08
N GLN A 132 -15.13 -10.65 46.39
CA GLN A 132 -15.13 -11.25 47.74
C GLN A 132 -13.78 -11.87 48.09
N LYS A 133 -13.20 -12.66 47.17
CA LYS A 133 -11.92 -13.35 47.40
C LYS A 133 -10.78 -12.36 47.60
N TRP A 134 -10.72 -11.31 46.79
CA TRP A 134 -9.64 -10.31 46.85
C TRP A 134 -9.96 -9.16 47.80
N ARG A 135 -11.14 -9.17 48.44
CA ARG A 135 -11.63 -8.13 49.36
C ARG A 135 -11.53 -6.73 48.74
N MET A 136 -12.00 -6.58 47.50
CA MET A 136 -11.96 -5.30 46.78
C MET A 136 -12.83 -4.26 47.48
N ARG A 137 -12.30 -3.04 47.66
CA ARG A 137 -12.99 -1.91 48.30
C ARG A 137 -13.28 -0.77 47.33
N GLN A 138 -12.42 -0.55 46.33
CA GLN A 138 -12.68 0.42 45.27
C GLN A 138 -12.19 -0.10 43.93
N ALA A 139 -12.86 0.30 42.85
CA ALA A 139 -12.39 0.08 41.48
C ALA A 139 -12.36 1.41 40.74
N ALA A 140 -11.19 1.80 40.24
CA ALA A 140 -11.03 2.92 39.31
C ALA A 140 -10.88 2.39 37.88
N MET A 141 -11.76 2.84 37.00
CA MET A 141 -11.84 2.43 35.61
C MET A 141 -11.65 3.67 34.75
N ILE A 142 -10.53 3.70 34.03
CA ILE A 142 -10.05 4.86 33.28
C ILE A 142 -10.06 4.50 31.79
N PRO A 143 -10.69 5.31 30.92
CA PRO A 143 -10.64 5.06 29.49
C PRO A 143 -9.24 5.40 28.95
N MET A 144 -8.72 4.53 28.08
CA MET A 144 -7.50 4.81 27.31
C MET A 144 -7.90 5.45 25.98
N VAL A 145 -7.76 6.78 25.90
CA VAL A 145 -8.16 7.58 24.74
C VAL A 145 -6.94 8.20 24.08
N ALA A 146 -6.77 7.95 22.78
CA ALA A 146 -5.76 8.59 21.94
C ALA A 146 -6.46 9.44 20.90
N GLN A 147 -6.27 10.77 20.96
CA GLN A 147 -7.02 11.74 20.15
C GLN A 147 -8.53 11.53 20.34
N ASP A 148 -9.25 11.15 19.27
CA ASP A 148 -10.69 10.89 19.29
C ASP A 148 -11.06 9.40 19.34
N ARG A 149 -10.08 8.51 19.53
CA ARG A 149 -10.29 7.05 19.51
C ARG A 149 -10.04 6.45 20.90
N VAL A 150 -11.02 5.68 21.37
CA VAL A 150 -10.88 4.81 22.55
C VAL A 150 -10.18 3.53 22.10
N VAL A 151 -9.05 3.19 22.71
CA VAL A 151 -8.31 1.96 22.40
C VAL A 151 -8.53 0.87 23.44
N GLY A 152 -9.10 1.21 24.59
CA GLY A 152 -9.31 0.30 25.70
C GLY A 152 -9.50 1.04 27.01
N GLY A 153 -9.18 0.38 28.11
CA GLY A 153 -9.25 0.95 29.44
C GLY A 153 -8.25 0.36 30.42
N LEU A 154 -7.97 1.12 31.46
CA LEU A 154 -7.14 0.76 32.60
C LEU A 154 -8.06 0.57 33.82
N ASN A 155 -7.86 -0.51 34.56
CA ASN A 155 -8.59 -0.78 35.78
C ASN A 155 -7.65 -1.00 36.95
N LEU A 156 -7.89 -0.29 38.04
CA LEU A 156 -7.19 -0.45 39.30
C LEU A 156 -8.19 -0.86 40.38
N ASN A 157 -8.04 -2.07 40.92
CA ASN A 157 -8.83 -2.57 42.04
C ASN A 157 -8.04 -2.42 43.33
N ARG A 158 -8.52 -1.53 44.20
CA ARG A 158 -7.96 -1.31 45.52
C ARG A 158 -8.51 -2.33 46.51
N LEU A 159 -7.61 -3.02 47.21
CA LEU A 159 -7.95 -4.12 48.12
C LEU A 159 -8.10 -3.61 49.57
N GLU A 160 -8.70 -4.43 50.43
CA GLU A 160 -8.83 -4.13 51.85
C GLU A 160 -7.45 -3.94 52.51
N GLY A 161 -7.28 -2.82 53.22
CA GLY A 161 -6.01 -2.43 53.84
C GLY A 161 -5.29 -1.26 53.13
N SER A 162 -5.66 -0.95 51.89
CA SER A 162 -5.15 0.22 51.16
C SER A 162 -5.92 1.50 51.51
N ALA A 163 -5.25 2.66 51.48
CA ALA A 163 -5.87 3.97 51.70
C ALA A 163 -6.87 4.31 50.57
N PRO A 164 -7.98 5.04 50.76
CA PRO A 164 -8.92 5.33 49.67
C PRO A 164 -8.26 6.07 48.49
N LEU A 165 -8.72 5.80 47.26
CA LEU A 165 -8.28 6.50 46.06
C LEU A 165 -8.63 7.98 46.13
N GLY A 166 -7.60 8.82 46.15
CA GLY A 166 -7.72 10.26 46.12
C GLY A 166 -7.75 10.82 44.70
N LYS A 167 -7.99 12.13 44.59
CA LYS A 167 -7.97 12.87 43.31
C LYS A 167 -6.63 12.74 42.58
N ALA A 168 -5.52 12.78 43.32
CA ALA A 168 -4.17 12.65 42.77
C ALA A 168 -3.90 11.26 42.18
N ASP A 169 -4.45 10.19 42.79
CA ASP A 169 -4.32 8.82 42.27
C ASP A 169 -5.06 8.69 40.93
N VAL A 170 -6.26 9.29 40.82
CA VAL A 170 -7.03 9.33 39.58
C VAL A 170 -6.33 10.13 38.49
N GLU A 171 -5.81 11.31 38.80
CA GLU A 171 -5.05 12.15 37.85
C GLU A 171 -3.78 11.43 37.34
N LEU A 172 -3.10 10.70 38.21
CA LEU A 172 -1.98 9.83 37.85
C LEU A 172 -2.40 8.74 36.85
N LEU A 173 -3.47 8.00 37.17
CA LEU A 173 -3.97 6.91 36.33
C LEU A 173 -4.45 7.41 34.96
N GLU A 174 -5.10 8.58 34.90
CA GLU A 174 -5.51 9.24 33.66
C GLU A 174 -4.30 9.65 32.80
N GLY A 175 -3.24 10.17 33.42
CA GLY A 175 -1.99 10.49 32.74
C GLY A 175 -1.33 9.24 32.11
N LEU A 176 -1.31 8.12 32.84
CA LEU A 176 -0.77 6.85 32.36
C LEU A 176 -1.64 6.23 31.26
N ALA A 177 -2.96 6.23 31.45
CA ALA A 177 -3.93 5.75 30.45
C ALA A 177 -3.81 6.53 29.13
N THR A 178 -3.61 7.85 29.19
CA THR A 178 -3.40 8.70 28.01
C THR A 178 -2.12 8.32 27.25
N ARG A 179 -1.03 8.03 27.96
CA ARG A 179 0.24 7.62 27.34
C ARG A 179 0.15 6.23 26.72
N ALA A 180 -0.43 5.27 27.46
CA ALA A 180 -0.71 3.93 26.95
C ALA A 180 -1.55 3.99 25.68
N ALA A 181 -2.61 4.82 25.68
CA ALA A 181 -3.46 4.99 24.52
C ALA A 181 -2.67 5.46 23.29
N ARG A 182 -1.82 6.48 23.44
CA ARG A 182 -1.00 7.02 22.34
C ARG A 182 -0.02 6.00 21.79
N ALA A 183 0.62 5.21 22.65
CA ALA A 183 1.54 4.18 22.24
C ALA A 183 0.83 3.07 21.44
N ILE A 184 -0.31 2.58 21.94
CA ILE A 184 -1.14 1.58 21.25
C ILE A 184 -1.58 2.11 19.88
N ALA A 185 -2.12 3.34 19.82
CA ALA A 185 -2.60 3.93 18.57
C ALA A 185 -1.47 4.06 17.53
N THR A 186 -0.28 4.47 17.97
CA THR A 186 0.90 4.58 17.09
C THR A 186 1.34 3.22 16.56
N ALA A 187 1.39 2.20 17.42
CA ALA A 187 1.78 0.84 17.03
C ALA A 187 0.78 0.23 16.03
N GLN A 188 -0.52 0.38 16.28
CA GLN A 188 -1.58 -0.06 15.36
C GLN A 188 -1.45 0.64 14.00
N GLN A 189 -1.28 1.97 13.98
CA GLN A 189 -1.12 2.73 12.74
C GLN A 189 0.13 2.29 11.95
N MET A 190 1.27 2.08 12.61
CA MET A 190 2.49 1.61 11.95
C MET A 190 2.30 0.22 11.33
N ARG A 191 1.57 -0.68 12.00
CA ARG A 191 1.25 -2.02 11.49
C ARG A 191 0.40 -1.93 10.22
N ASP A 192 -0.66 -1.13 10.24
CA ASP A 192 -1.57 -0.94 9.10
C ASP A 192 -0.85 -0.31 7.90
N GLN A 193 0.02 0.66 8.15
CA GLN A 193 0.88 1.27 7.12
C GLN A 193 1.82 0.25 6.49
N LYS A 194 2.48 -0.60 7.29
CA LYS A 194 3.38 -1.65 6.77
C LYS A 194 2.64 -2.68 5.92
N LEU A 195 1.45 -3.10 6.35
CA LEU A 195 0.62 -4.04 5.57
C LEU A 195 0.22 -3.43 4.23
N THR A 196 -0.30 -2.19 4.25
CA THR A 196 -0.71 -1.46 3.04
C THR A 196 0.47 -1.24 2.08
N ALA A 197 1.63 -0.86 2.61
CA ALA A 197 2.84 -0.66 1.81
C ALA A 197 3.27 -1.97 1.12
N SER A 198 3.29 -3.09 1.85
CA SER A 198 3.65 -4.39 1.28
C SER A 198 2.66 -4.85 0.19
N GLU A 199 1.36 -4.62 0.37
CA GLU A 199 0.36 -4.92 -0.66
C GLU A 199 0.54 -4.05 -1.91
N LEU A 200 0.81 -2.76 -1.73
CA LEU A 200 1.05 -1.84 -2.83
C LEU A 200 2.32 -2.22 -3.60
N GLU A 201 3.41 -2.55 -2.91
CA GLU A 201 4.66 -3.02 -3.53
C GLU A 201 4.43 -4.27 -4.38
N LYS A 202 3.66 -5.24 -3.88
CA LYS A 202 3.30 -6.44 -4.64
C LYS A 202 2.52 -6.09 -5.91
N LYS A 203 1.51 -5.24 -5.81
CA LYS A 203 0.70 -4.79 -6.97
C LYS A 203 1.55 -4.05 -8.00
N VAL A 204 2.43 -3.15 -7.56
CA VAL A 204 3.33 -2.41 -8.46
C VAL A 204 4.29 -3.37 -9.17
N ALA A 205 4.87 -4.33 -8.44
CA ALA A 205 5.76 -5.33 -9.03
C ALA A 205 5.04 -6.21 -10.06
N GLU A 206 3.82 -6.66 -9.76
CA GLU A 206 2.99 -7.43 -10.68
C GLU A 206 2.68 -6.64 -11.96
N ARG A 207 2.16 -5.42 -11.82
CA ARG A 207 1.84 -4.56 -12.98
C ARG A 207 3.07 -4.21 -13.81
N THR A 208 4.21 -4.00 -13.17
CA THR A 208 5.47 -3.73 -13.87
C THR A 208 5.90 -4.96 -14.69
N ARG A 209 5.74 -6.17 -14.15
CA ARG A 209 6.03 -7.41 -14.89
C ARG A 209 5.07 -7.60 -16.05
N GLU A 210 3.77 -7.38 -15.86
CA GLU A 210 2.76 -7.47 -16.93
C GLU A 210 3.09 -6.50 -18.07
N LEU A 211 3.37 -5.24 -17.76
CA LEU A 211 3.75 -4.23 -18.75
C LEU A 211 5.03 -4.59 -19.48
N THR A 212 6.05 -5.06 -18.74
CA THR A 212 7.33 -5.47 -19.34
C THR A 212 7.13 -6.66 -20.28
N ALA A 213 6.38 -7.69 -19.87
CA ALA A 213 6.09 -8.85 -20.69
C ALA A 213 5.27 -8.49 -21.94
N ALA A 214 4.26 -7.62 -21.80
CA ALA A 214 3.47 -7.14 -22.92
C ALA A 214 4.32 -6.36 -23.94
N ASN A 215 5.19 -5.46 -23.46
CA ASN A 215 6.11 -4.71 -24.33
C ASN A 215 7.09 -5.65 -25.04
N GLN A 216 7.71 -6.59 -24.32
CA GLN A 216 8.61 -7.58 -24.92
C GLN A 216 7.92 -8.45 -25.98
N PHE A 217 6.67 -8.84 -25.74
CA PHE A 217 5.88 -9.58 -26.72
C PHE A 217 5.62 -8.75 -27.98
N LEU A 218 5.15 -7.51 -27.83
CA LEU A 218 4.91 -6.61 -28.96
C LEU A 218 6.18 -6.30 -29.74
N ASP A 219 7.30 -6.10 -29.04
CA ASP A 219 8.60 -5.88 -29.65
C ASP A 219 9.00 -7.11 -30.48
N SER A 220 8.93 -8.31 -29.90
CA SER A 220 9.22 -9.55 -30.61
C SER A 220 8.36 -9.73 -31.87
N VAL A 221 7.06 -9.44 -31.79
CA VAL A 221 6.16 -9.51 -32.97
C VAL A 221 6.63 -8.54 -34.05
N ILE A 222 6.91 -7.28 -33.73
CA ILE A 222 7.33 -6.26 -34.70
C ILE A 222 8.67 -6.61 -35.34
N GLU A 223 9.63 -7.11 -34.55
CA GLU A 223 10.96 -7.50 -35.05
C GLU A 223 10.93 -8.67 -36.03
N ASN A 224 9.93 -9.55 -35.95
CA ASN A 224 9.83 -10.76 -36.79
C ASN A 224 8.88 -10.60 -37.99
N ILE A 225 8.27 -9.43 -38.20
CA ILE A 225 7.48 -9.17 -39.41
C ILE A 225 8.42 -8.98 -40.62
N PRO A 226 8.22 -9.70 -41.74
CA PRO A 226 9.11 -9.65 -42.90
C PRO A 226 8.98 -8.39 -43.77
N ASN A 227 8.10 -7.46 -43.38
CA ASN A 227 7.92 -6.17 -44.04
C ASN A 227 8.67 -5.10 -43.25
N MET A 228 9.21 -4.10 -43.95
CA MET A 228 9.82 -2.95 -43.30
C MET A 228 8.73 -2.20 -42.52
N ILE A 229 8.93 -2.06 -41.21
CA ILE A 229 8.07 -1.27 -40.34
C ILE A 229 8.89 -0.11 -39.78
N PHE A 230 8.36 1.09 -39.92
CA PHE A 230 8.92 2.28 -39.30
C PHE A 230 7.84 3.13 -38.64
N VAL A 231 8.23 3.84 -37.58
CA VAL A 231 7.37 4.84 -36.95
C VAL A 231 8.10 6.17 -36.95
N LYS A 232 7.41 7.24 -37.33
CA LYS A 232 7.90 8.62 -37.25
C LYS A 232 7.09 9.44 -36.26
N ASP A 233 7.74 10.36 -35.57
CA ASP A 233 7.06 11.38 -34.77
C ASP A 233 6.27 12.33 -35.69
N ALA A 234 5.00 12.60 -35.38
CA ALA A 234 4.15 13.41 -36.24
C ALA A 234 4.58 14.89 -36.31
N LYS A 235 5.33 15.39 -35.32
CA LYS A 235 5.75 16.79 -35.23
C LYS A 235 6.81 17.13 -36.27
N ASP A 236 7.84 16.29 -36.37
CA ASP A 236 9.03 16.58 -37.19
C ASP A 236 9.44 15.45 -38.13
N LEU A 237 8.64 14.38 -38.21
CA LEU A 237 8.83 13.25 -39.11
C LEU A 237 10.16 12.52 -38.90
N ARG A 238 10.67 12.54 -37.67
CA ARG A 238 11.86 11.77 -37.32
C ARG A 238 11.50 10.34 -36.96
N PHE A 239 12.31 9.39 -37.40
CA PHE A 239 12.14 7.98 -37.07
C PHE A 239 12.30 7.77 -35.55
N VAL A 240 11.28 7.18 -34.93
CA VAL A 240 11.28 6.79 -33.50
C VAL A 240 11.32 5.28 -33.33
N ARG A 241 11.01 4.51 -34.38
CA ARG A 241 11.11 3.05 -34.38
C ARG A 241 11.38 2.51 -35.78
N PHE A 242 12.11 1.40 -35.84
CA PHE A 242 12.38 0.59 -37.02
C PHE A 242 12.45 -0.88 -36.59
N ASN A 243 11.99 -1.81 -37.43
CA ASN A 243 12.18 -3.26 -37.19
C ASN A 243 13.38 -3.82 -37.96
N ALA A 244 13.79 -5.05 -37.62
CA ALA A 244 14.91 -5.74 -38.27
C ALA A 244 14.79 -5.84 -39.81
N ALA A 245 13.59 -6.11 -40.35
CA ALA A 245 13.36 -6.18 -41.80
C ALA A 245 13.66 -4.84 -42.50
N GLY A 246 13.34 -3.72 -41.84
CA GLY A 246 13.66 -2.39 -42.33
C GLY A 246 15.17 -2.08 -42.35
N GLU A 247 15.89 -2.48 -41.29
CA GLU A 247 17.35 -2.37 -41.25
C GLU A 247 18.00 -3.16 -42.38
N GLU A 248 17.53 -4.39 -42.61
CA GLU A 248 18.02 -5.26 -43.69
C GLU A 248 17.71 -4.71 -45.08
N LEU A 249 16.50 -4.17 -45.27
CA LEU A 249 16.08 -3.59 -46.55
C LEU A 249 16.90 -2.34 -46.89
N LEU A 250 17.00 -1.39 -45.96
CA LEU A 250 17.69 -0.13 -46.19
C LEU A 250 19.20 -0.27 -46.18
N GLY A 251 19.75 -1.17 -45.35
CA GLY A 251 21.18 -1.36 -45.18
C GLY A 251 21.82 -0.41 -44.17
N PHE A 252 21.06 0.04 -43.17
CA PHE A 252 21.52 0.87 -42.06
C PHE A 252 21.16 0.21 -40.73
N ALA A 253 22.04 0.34 -39.75
CA ALA A 253 21.72 -0.05 -38.39
C ALA A 253 20.70 0.92 -37.78
N ARG A 254 19.80 0.41 -36.94
CA ARG A 254 18.76 1.20 -36.25
C ARG A 254 19.30 2.45 -35.58
N GLU A 255 20.45 2.35 -34.91
CA GLU A 255 21.06 3.48 -34.18
C GLU A 255 21.43 4.64 -35.10
N GLN A 256 21.60 4.39 -36.40
CA GLN A 256 21.84 5.41 -37.41
C GLN A 256 20.54 6.06 -37.86
N LEU A 257 19.44 5.29 -37.93
CA LEU A 257 18.12 5.70 -38.41
C LEU A 257 17.34 6.52 -37.37
N ILE A 258 17.39 6.14 -36.09
CA ILE A 258 16.57 6.77 -35.05
C ILE A 258 16.95 8.25 -34.84
N GLY A 259 15.93 9.12 -34.77
CA GLY A 259 16.07 10.57 -34.64
C GLY A 259 16.41 11.30 -35.95
N LYS A 260 16.57 10.57 -37.05
CA LYS A 260 16.80 11.11 -38.40
C LYS A 260 15.52 11.14 -39.21
N ASN A 261 15.56 11.74 -40.39
CA ASN A 261 14.43 11.77 -41.32
C ASN A 261 14.85 11.29 -42.72
N ASP A 262 13.92 11.30 -43.69
CA ASP A 262 14.18 10.77 -45.02
C ASP A 262 15.34 11.49 -45.75
N PHE A 263 15.54 12.78 -45.50
CA PHE A 263 16.60 13.56 -46.14
C PHE A 263 18.02 13.15 -45.71
N ASP A 264 18.14 12.44 -44.59
CA ASP A 264 19.43 11.93 -44.11
C ASP A 264 19.89 10.68 -44.90
N PHE A 265 18.99 9.98 -45.62
CA PHE A 265 19.28 8.67 -46.24
C PHE A 265 18.90 8.53 -47.71
N PHE A 266 17.90 9.29 -48.18
CA PHE A 266 17.39 9.16 -49.54
C PHE A 266 17.77 10.37 -50.39
N PRO A 267 17.83 10.22 -51.74
CA PRO A 267 17.96 11.35 -52.64
C PRO A 267 16.89 12.42 -52.37
N ALA A 268 17.25 13.70 -52.51
CA ALA A 268 16.36 14.81 -52.12
C ALA A 268 14.95 14.73 -52.76
N ALA A 269 14.87 14.35 -54.04
CA ALA A 269 13.57 14.19 -54.72
C ALA A 269 12.71 13.06 -54.13
N GLU A 270 13.34 11.94 -53.73
CA GLU A 270 12.65 10.84 -53.04
C GLU A 270 12.21 11.28 -51.64
N ALA A 271 13.11 11.89 -50.87
CA ALA A 271 12.82 12.38 -49.53
C ALA A 271 11.69 13.43 -49.49
N GLU A 272 11.64 14.34 -50.47
CA GLU A 272 10.54 15.30 -50.63
C GLU A 272 9.21 14.61 -50.90
N SER A 273 9.20 13.61 -51.80
CA SER A 273 8.01 12.82 -52.11
C SER A 273 7.50 12.06 -50.87
N PHE A 274 8.40 11.39 -50.15
CA PHE A 274 8.06 10.64 -48.93
C PHE A 274 7.50 11.55 -47.85
N THR A 275 8.15 12.70 -47.63
CA THR A 275 7.72 13.72 -46.66
C THR A 275 6.34 14.29 -47.03
N ALA A 276 6.08 14.54 -48.31
CA ALA A 276 4.77 15.02 -48.76
C ALA A 276 3.66 14.00 -48.48
N ALA A 277 3.88 12.73 -48.81
CA ALA A 277 2.95 11.63 -48.53
C ALA A 277 2.73 11.41 -47.02
N ASP A 278 3.78 11.54 -46.21
CA ASP A 278 3.70 11.49 -44.74
C ASP A 278 2.79 12.61 -44.21
N ARG A 279 3.01 13.85 -44.68
CA ARG A 279 2.19 15.01 -44.29
C ARG A 279 0.75 14.89 -44.75
N GLU A 280 0.50 14.39 -45.96
CA GLU A 280 -0.86 14.13 -46.45
C GLU A 280 -1.59 13.15 -45.52
N THR A 281 -0.92 12.06 -45.14
CA THR A 281 -1.47 11.03 -44.25
C THR A 281 -1.84 11.60 -42.88
N LEU A 282 -0.94 12.37 -42.28
CA LEU A 282 -1.15 12.99 -40.97
C LEU A 282 -2.26 14.05 -41.03
N GLN A 283 -2.24 14.94 -42.02
CA GLN A 283 -3.25 16.00 -42.19
C GLN A 283 -4.63 15.41 -42.49
N GLY A 284 -4.68 14.38 -43.33
CA GLY A 284 -5.91 13.70 -43.72
C GLY A 284 -6.47 12.75 -42.66
N ARG A 285 -5.68 12.41 -41.62
CA ARG A 285 -6.01 11.43 -40.56
C ARG A 285 -6.56 10.11 -41.11
N ARG A 286 -6.06 9.70 -42.28
CA ARG A 286 -6.51 8.51 -43.00
C ARG A 286 -5.32 7.75 -43.55
N LEU A 287 -5.51 6.46 -43.76
CA LEU A 287 -4.53 5.61 -44.42
C LEU A 287 -4.27 6.11 -45.86
N LEU A 288 -2.99 6.16 -46.23
CA LEU A 288 -2.53 6.32 -47.59
C LEU A 288 -1.88 5.01 -48.06
N ASP A 289 -2.35 4.49 -49.18
CA ASP A 289 -1.85 3.26 -49.82
C ASP A 289 -1.10 3.64 -51.10
N ILE A 290 0.17 3.26 -51.19
CA ILE A 290 1.07 3.55 -52.32
C ILE A 290 1.45 2.21 -52.94
N PRO A 291 0.77 1.76 -54.01
CA PRO A 291 0.93 0.41 -54.55
C PRO A 291 2.35 0.10 -55.04
N GLU A 292 3.05 1.11 -55.56
CA GLU A 292 4.41 1.01 -56.08
C GLU A 292 5.19 2.27 -55.74
N GLU A 293 6.23 2.13 -54.94
CA GLU A 293 7.16 3.17 -54.51
C GLU A 293 8.57 2.68 -54.82
N THR A 294 9.25 3.30 -55.78
CA THR A 294 10.64 2.95 -56.10
C THR A 294 11.56 3.70 -55.16
N ILE A 295 12.43 2.97 -54.46
CA ILE A 295 13.40 3.56 -53.53
C ILE A 295 14.82 3.12 -53.88
N GLN A 296 15.79 3.97 -53.58
CA GLN A 296 17.20 3.60 -53.62
C GLN A 296 17.70 3.22 -52.21
N THR A 297 18.03 1.95 -52.01
CA THR A 297 18.58 1.44 -50.74
C THR A 297 20.11 1.46 -50.74
N HIS A 298 20.72 1.53 -49.56
CA HIS A 298 22.18 1.49 -49.42
C HIS A 298 22.76 0.09 -49.67
N ALA A 299 22.08 -0.97 -49.20
CA ALA A 299 22.59 -2.34 -49.32
C ALA A 299 22.07 -3.13 -50.54
N LYS A 300 20.80 -2.93 -50.92
CA LYS A 300 20.11 -3.79 -51.89
C LYS A 300 19.94 -3.13 -53.27
N GLY A 301 20.33 -1.87 -53.43
CA GLY A 301 20.13 -1.08 -54.65
C GLY A 301 18.67 -0.64 -54.82
N THR A 302 18.21 -0.48 -56.05
CA THR A 302 16.82 -0.06 -56.33
C THR A 302 15.84 -1.17 -55.97
N ARG A 303 14.77 -0.80 -55.25
CA ARG A 303 13.67 -1.68 -54.86
C ARG A 303 12.32 -1.03 -55.14
N ILE A 304 11.31 -1.84 -55.39
CA ILE A 304 9.91 -1.43 -55.60
C ILE A 304 9.12 -1.91 -54.39
N LEU A 305 8.54 -0.97 -53.65
CA LEU A 305 7.80 -1.25 -52.42
C LEU A 305 6.30 -1.02 -52.60
N HIS A 306 5.48 -1.83 -51.94
CA HIS A 306 4.10 -1.48 -51.65
C HIS A 306 4.05 -0.89 -50.23
N THR A 307 3.81 0.41 -50.13
CA THR A 307 3.88 1.14 -48.85
C THR A 307 2.49 1.57 -48.39
N ARG A 308 2.17 1.30 -47.12
CA ARG A 308 1.03 1.87 -46.40
C ARG A 308 1.50 2.82 -45.32
N LYS A 309 0.89 4.00 -45.29
CA LYS A 309 1.13 5.03 -44.27
C LYS A 309 -0.13 5.22 -43.45
N ILE A 310 -0.03 5.09 -42.13
CA ILE A 310 -1.15 5.04 -41.19
C ILE A 310 -0.89 6.04 -40.06
N PRO A 311 -1.80 6.99 -39.80
CA PRO A 311 -1.66 7.89 -38.66
C PRO A 311 -2.05 7.15 -37.36
N ILE A 312 -1.18 7.22 -36.35
CA ILE A 312 -1.48 6.78 -34.99
C ILE A 312 -1.92 8.01 -34.20
N LEU A 313 -3.16 7.99 -33.74
CA LEU A 313 -3.79 9.10 -33.03
C LEU A 313 -3.58 8.99 -31.52
N ASP A 314 -3.46 10.12 -30.84
CA ASP A 314 -3.50 10.20 -29.39
C ASP A 314 -4.94 10.16 -28.83
N ALA A 315 -5.08 10.30 -27.51
CA ALA A 315 -6.37 10.32 -26.83
C ALA A 315 -7.26 11.52 -27.20
N ALA A 316 -6.69 12.60 -27.76
CA ALA A 316 -7.42 13.76 -28.27
C ALA A 316 -7.84 13.59 -29.74
N GLY A 317 -7.43 12.50 -30.40
CA GLY A 317 -7.68 12.26 -31.82
C GLY A 317 -6.73 13.01 -32.75
N GLU A 318 -5.64 13.58 -32.22
CA GLU A 318 -4.60 14.23 -32.99
C GLU A 318 -3.50 13.24 -33.38
N PRO A 319 -2.91 13.33 -34.59
CA PRO A 319 -1.81 12.47 -34.97
C PRO A 319 -0.59 12.65 -34.06
N ALA A 320 -0.21 11.59 -33.34
CA ALA A 320 1.00 11.55 -32.51
C ALA A 320 2.17 10.92 -33.27
N PHE A 321 1.88 9.89 -34.06
CA PHE A 321 2.89 9.20 -34.87
C PHE A 321 2.37 8.86 -36.26
N LEU A 322 3.30 8.59 -37.16
CA LEU A 322 3.05 7.95 -38.45
C LEU A 322 3.64 6.55 -38.44
N LEU A 323 2.84 5.54 -38.76
CA LEU A 323 3.29 4.17 -39.00
C LEU A 323 3.42 3.94 -40.51
N GLY A 324 4.62 3.57 -40.95
CA GLY A 324 4.87 3.07 -42.30
C GLY A 324 5.07 1.57 -42.29
N ILE A 325 4.40 0.88 -43.22
CA ILE A 325 4.58 -0.55 -43.49
C ILE A 325 4.88 -0.69 -44.98
N SER A 326 6.04 -1.23 -45.32
CA SER A 326 6.48 -1.37 -46.71
C SER A 326 6.87 -2.82 -47.01
N GLU A 327 6.19 -3.39 -48.00
CA GLU A 327 6.49 -4.72 -48.55
C GLU A 327 7.41 -4.59 -49.77
N ASP A 328 8.50 -5.35 -49.80
CA ASP A 328 9.37 -5.39 -50.99
C ASP A 328 8.75 -6.33 -52.04
N ILE A 329 8.17 -5.74 -53.08
CA ILE A 329 7.52 -6.44 -54.19
C ILE A 329 8.41 -6.51 -55.43
N THR A 330 9.71 -6.25 -55.28
CA THR A 330 10.65 -6.17 -56.42
C THR A 330 10.71 -7.47 -57.20
N GLU A 331 10.83 -8.61 -56.51
CA GLU A 331 10.91 -9.92 -57.15
C GLU A 331 9.63 -10.27 -57.89
N ASP A 332 8.47 -10.01 -57.28
CA ASP A 332 7.16 -10.21 -57.90
C ASP A 332 7.00 -9.39 -59.17
N ARG A 333 7.43 -8.12 -59.14
CA ARG A 333 7.37 -7.25 -60.32
C ARG A 333 8.31 -7.70 -61.43
N GLN A 334 9.53 -8.08 -61.09
CA GLN A 334 10.48 -8.62 -62.07
C GLN A 334 9.96 -9.90 -62.73
N ALA A 335 9.35 -10.80 -61.94
CA ALA A 335 8.75 -12.03 -62.45
C ALA A 335 7.56 -11.75 -63.38
N GLN A 336 6.67 -10.82 -63.00
CA GLN A 336 5.54 -10.40 -63.82
C GLN A 336 5.99 -9.80 -65.16
N GLU A 337 6.99 -8.92 -65.15
CA GLU A 337 7.54 -8.34 -66.38
C GLU A 337 8.22 -9.38 -67.27
N ALA A 338 8.98 -10.31 -66.69
CA ALA A 338 9.63 -11.39 -67.43
C ALA A 338 8.61 -12.28 -68.13
N LEU A 339 7.52 -12.63 -67.42
CA LEU A 339 6.41 -13.39 -68.00
C LEU A 339 5.72 -12.61 -69.12
N ALA A 340 5.43 -11.32 -68.92
CA ALA A 340 4.80 -10.48 -69.94
C ALA A 340 5.66 -10.37 -71.21
N ARG A 341 6.98 -10.21 -71.06
CA ARG A 341 7.95 -10.20 -72.17
C ARG A 341 7.93 -11.52 -72.92
N ALA A 342 8.02 -12.65 -72.22
CA ALA A 342 8.00 -13.98 -72.84
C ALA A 342 6.69 -14.26 -73.61
N GLN A 343 5.55 -13.86 -73.05
CA GLN A 343 4.25 -13.97 -73.73
C GLN A 343 4.19 -13.12 -75.00
N GLN A 344 4.71 -11.90 -74.95
CA GLN A 344 4.72 -11.00 -76.11
C GLN A 344 5.63 -11.55 -77.23
N GLU A 345 6.78 -12.12 -76.89
CA GLU A 345 7.68 -12.77 -77.83
C GLU A 345 7.05 -14.01 -78.47
N ALA A 346 6.41 -14.87 -77.67
CA ALA A 346 5.69 -16.05 -78.16
C ALA A 346 4.54 -15.66 -79.12
N MET A 347 3.80 -14.59 -78.80
CA MET A 347 2.71 -14.10 -79.65
C MET A 347 3.22 -13.52 -80.97
N ARG A 348 4.36 -12.80 -80.96
CA ARG A 348 5.02 -12.30 -82.17
C ARG A 348 5.51 -13.46 -83.05
N ALA A 349 6.14 -14.48 -82.45
CA ALA A 349 6.61 -15.66 -83.17
C ALA A 349 5.46 -16.46 -83.83
N ASN A 350 4.33 -16.60 -83.14
CA ASN A 350 3.16 -17.27 -83.69
C ASN A 350 2.51 -16.49 -84.84
N ARG A 351 2.47 -15.15 -84.79
CA ARG A 351 2.00 -14.32 -85.91
C ARG A 351 2.93 -14.45 -87.13
N ALA A 352 4.24 -14.38 -86.94
CA ALA A 352 5.21 -14.52 -88.02
C ALA A 352 5.22 -15.92 -88.68
N LYS A 353 4.72 -16.96 -88.00
CA LYS A 353 4.53 -18.31 -88.58
C LYS A 353 3.19 -18.51 -89.30
N SER A 354 2.23 -17.61 -89.08
CA SER A 354 0.87 -17.71 -89.63
C SER A 354 0.64 -16.81 -90.85
N GLU A 355 1.66 -16.04 -91.25
CA GLU A 355 1.76 -15.25 -92.49
C GLU A 355 2.62 -15.99 -93.51
#